data_AF-A0A1B8F9Z2-F1
#
_entry.id   AF-A0A1B8F9Z2-F1
#
_cell.length_a   1.000
_cell.length_b   1.000
_cell.length_c   1.000
_cell.angle_alpha   90.00
_cell.angle_beta   90.00
_cell.angle_gamma   90.00
#
_symmetry.space_group_name_H-M   'P 1'
#
loop_
_entity.id
_entity.type
_entity.pdbx_description
1 polymer ?
#
loop_
_entity_poly.entity_id
_entity_poly.type
_entity_poly.pdbx_seq_one_letter_code
_entity_poly.pdbx_strand_id
1 'polypeptide(L)'
;MKGTGATRIFIFDHTIRRSAADSPSENRVKYHLPEEADELLKKRFQIINVWRPIKPILRDPLALSSAPTVPESDLIPVSLIYPDRTGKTYTVRPNPDHKWYFKYAQRPDEPLFIKCFDSLVDGRARRVPHSAFEDGDHAEGNTRESIEVRTLVFYDY
;
A
#
# COMPACT_ATOMS: atom_id res chain seq x y z
N MET A 1 2.97 -42.66 -23.06
CA MET A 1 2.50 -41.57 -22.18
C MET A 1 1.73 -40.57 -23.03
N LYS A 2 0.43 -40.37 -22.75
CA LYS A 2 -0.47 -39.48 -23.51
C LYS A 2 -0.12 -38.02 -23.17
N GLY A 3 0.10 -37.18 -24.19
CA GLY A 3 0.24 -35.73 -24.03
C GLY A 3 -1.04 -35.11 -23.47
N THR A 4 -0.90 -34.02 -22.71
CA THR A 4 -1.92 -33.41 -21.85
C THR A 4 -3.15 -32.83 -22.56
N GLY A 5 -3.25 -32.92 -23.89
CA GLY A 5 -4.47 -32.60 -24.66
C GLY A 5 -4.93 -31.13 -24.65
N ALA A 6 -4.15 -30.21 -24.09
CA ALA A 6 -4.51 -28.79 -24.07
C ALA A 6 -4.25 -28.14 -25.44
N THR A 7 -5.29 -27.58 -26.07
CA THR A 7 -5.23 -26.85 -27.37
C THR A 7 -5.19 -25.33 -27.21
N ARG A 8 -5.41 -24.81 -26.00
CA ARG A 8 -5.29 -23.38 -25.67
C ARG A 8 -4.95 -23.20 -24.20
N ILE A 9 -3.93 -22.38 -23.93
CA ILE A 9 -3.47 -22.00 -22.58
C ILE A 9 -3.73 -20.50 -22.42
N PHE A 10 -4.40 -20.11 -21.33
CA PHE A 10 -4.68 -18.71 -21.01
C PHE A 10 -4.10 -18.39 -19.63
N ILE A 11 -3.05 -17.57 -19.61
CA ILE A 11 -2.41 -17.09 -18.40
C ILE A 11 -3.19 -15.84 -17.98
N PHE A 12 -3.90 -15.91 -16.86
CA PHE A 12 -4.76 -14.83 -16.38
C PHE A 12 -4.11 -13.98 -15.27
N ASP A 13 -2.95 -14.41 -14.75
CA ASP A 13 -2.10 -13.64 -13.85
C ASP A 13 -0.64 -14.14 -13.90
N HIS A 14 0.33 -13.23 -13.83
CA HIS A 14 1.76 -13.53 -13.67
C HIS A 14 2.52 -12.31 -13.12
N THR A 15 3.44 -12.52 -12.18
CA THR A 15 4.28 -11.46 -11.61
C THR A 15 5.69 -11.50 -12.23
N ILE A 16 6.08 -10.43 -12.95
CA ILE A 16 7.45 -10.25 -13.45
C ILE A 16 8.15 -9.16 -12.64
N ARG A 17 9.31 -9.48 -12.04
CA ARG A 17 10.11 -8.54 -11.25
C ARG A 17 11.15 -7.86 -12.16
N ARG A 18 11.00 -6.56 -12.42
CA ARG A 18 11.99 -5.72 -13.12
C ARG A 18 12.20 -4.42 -12.35
N SER A 19 13.45 -4.01 -12.16
CA SER A 19 13.81 -2.71 -11.58
C SER A 19 13.64 -1.60 -12.63
N ALA A 20 13.06 -0.46 -12.26
CA ALA A 20 13.02 0.74 -13.08
C ALA A 20 13.24 1.99 -12.21
N ALA A 21 13.89 3.02 -12.76
CA ALA A 21 14.51 4.13 -12.03
C ALA A 21 13.55 5.06 -11.26
N ASP A 22 12.31 5.28 -11.73
CA ASP A 22 11.42 6.28 -11.11
C ASP A 22 10.74 5.82 -9.81
N SER A 23 10.56 6.75 -8.86
CA SER A 23 9.94 6.45 -7.56
C SER A 23 8.46 6.05 -7.69
N PRO A 24 7.95 5.07 -6.91
CA PRO A 24 6.54 4.65 -7.00
C PRO A 24 5.52 5.77 -6.79
N SER A 25 5.84 6.76 -5.96
CA SER A 25 4.94 7.85 -5.59
C SER A 25 4.87 8.93 -6.67
N GLU A 26 6.00 9.32 -7.27
CA GLU A 26 6.00 10.30 -8.38
C GLU A 26 5.24 9.76 -9.60
N ASN A 27 5.37 8.46 -9.89
CA ASN A 27 4.61 7.81 -10.95
C ASN A 27 3.09 7.95 -10.76
N ARG A 28 2.59 8.04 -9.51
CA ARG A 28 1.16 8.27 -9.25
C ARG A 28 0.74 9.68 -9.64
N VAL A 29 1.56 10.69 -9.36
CA VAL A 29 1.28 12.07 -9.76
C VAL A 29 1.25 12.17 -11.29
N LYS A 30 2.31 11.69 -11.97
CA LYS A 30 2.41 11.71 -13.44
C LYS A 30 1.28 10.96 -14.14
N TYR A 31 0.82 9.84 -13.56
CA TYR A 31 -0.25 9.05 -14.15
C TYR A 31 -1.64 9.67 -13.95
N HIS A 32 -1.94 10.20 -12.76
CA HIS A 32 -3.28 10.70 -12.43
C HIS A 32 -3.50 12.17 -12.77
N LEU A 33 -2.43 12.98 -12.83
CA LEU A 33 -2.46 14.42 -13.09
C LEU A 33 -1.38 14.80 -14.13
N PRO A 34 -1.40 14.21 -15.33
CA PRO A 34 -0.29 14.32 -16.29
C PRO A 34 0.01 15.75 -16.74
N GLU A 35 -1.00 16.60 -16.92
CA GLU A 35 -0.85 17.97 -17.40
C GLU A 35 -0.23 18.91 -16.35
N GLU A 36 -0.44 18.62 -15.07
CA GLU A 36 0.01 19.45 -13.94
C GLU A 36 1.23 18.86 -13.22
N ALA A 37 1.65 17.64 -13.60
CA ALA A 37 2.62 16.85 -12.85
C ALA A 37 3.94 17.58 -12.60
N ASP A 38 4.49 18.27 -13.61
CA ASP A 38 5.78 18.94 -13.49
C ASP A 38 5.77 20.07 -12.46
N GLU A 39 4.66 20.80 -12.32
CA GLU A 39 4.52 21.84 -11.30
C GLU A 39 4.18 21.25 -9.93
N LEU A 40 3.31 20.24 -9.87
CA LEU A 40 2.92 19.58 -8.63
C LEU A 40 4.09 18.83 -7.96
N LEU A 41 5.01 18.27 -8.75
CA LEU A 41 6.18 17.55 -8.24
C LEU A 41 7.27 18.47 -7.66
N LYS A 42 7.23 19.78 -7.95
CA LYS A 42 8.10 20.78 -7.30
C LYS A 42 7.64 21.11 -5.88
N LYS A 43 6.37 20.84 -5.57
CA LYS A 43 5.75 21.13 -4.28
C LYS A 43 5.92 19.95 -3.33
N ARG A 44 5.67 20.21 -2.04
CA ARG A 44 5.44 19.10 -1.12
C ARG A 44 4.16 18.36 -1.53
N PHE A 45 4.24 17.04 -1.58
CA PHE A 45 3.07 16.20 -1.78
C PHE A 45 3.10 14.96 -0.88
N GLN A 46 1.92 14.42 -0.63
CA GLN A 46 1.71 13.19 0.14
C GLN A 46 0.76 12.26 -0.59
N ILE A 47 0.86 10.97 -0.26
CA ILE A 47 -0.19 9.99 -0.53
C ILE A 47 -0.77 9.59 0.83
N ILE A 48 -2.03 9.94 1.06
CA ILE A 48 -2.77 9.59 2.28
C ILE A 48 -3.93 8.68 1.90
N ASN A 49 -4.04 7.52 2.54
CA ASN A 49 -5.23 6.69 2.41
C ASN A 49 -6.14 6.96 3.61
N VAL A 50 -7.44 7.10 3.36
CA VAL A 50 -8.47 7.09 4.38
C VAL A 50 -9.04 5.67 4.41
N TRP A 51 -8.88 4.99 5.53
CA TRP A 51 -9.38 3.64 5.74
C TRP A 51 -10.45 3.65 6.80
N ARG A 52 -11.62 3.10 6.49
CA ARG A 52 -12.79 3.12 7.37
C ARG A 52 -13.47 1.75 7.42
N PRO A 53 -13.67 1.17 8.61
CA PRO A 53 -14.54 -0.01 8.76
C PRO A 53 -15.98 0.26 8.33
N ILE A 54 -16.66 -0.74 7.75
CA ILE A 54 -18.10 -0.70 7.52
C ILE A 54 -18.85 -1.20 8.77
N LYS A 55 -18.28 -2.18 9.47
CA LYS A 55 -18.74 -2.74 10.76
C LYS A 55 -17.55 -2.86 11.73
N PRO A 56 -17.76 -3.11 13.03
CA PRO A 56 -16.65 -3.36 13.96
C PRO A 56 -15.72 -4.48 13.48
N ILE A 57 -14.40 -4.28 13.57
CA ILE A 57 -13.40 -5.24 13.07
C ILE A 57 -12.84 -6.11 14.19
N LEU A 58 -13.07 -7.41 14.07
CA LEU A 58 -12.50 -8.45 14.93
C LEU A 58 -11.56 -9.37 14.14
N ARG A 59 -12.03 -9.87 13.00
CA ARG A 59 -11.23 -10.70 12.10
C ARG A 59 -10.39 -9.85 11.15
N ASP A 60 -9.17 -10.30 10.87
CA ASP A 60 -8.20 -9.67 9.96
C ASP A 60 -7.96 -8.16 10.20
N PRO A 61 -7.76 -7.70 11.45
CA PRO A 61 -7.58 -6.28 11.76
C PRO A 61 -6.44 -5.64 10.97
N LEU A 62 -6.57 -4.33 10.71
CA LEU A 62 -5.54 -3.56 10.03
C LEU A 62 -4.45 -3.15 11.03
N ALA A 63 -3.23 -3.65 10.82
CA ALA A 63 -2.05 -3.21 11.54
C ALA A 63 -1.30 -2.12 10.76
N LEU A 64 -0.73 -1.19 11.50
CA LEU A 64 0.13 -0.10 11.05
C LEU A 64 1.50 -0.25 11.71
N SER A 65 2.55 -0.16 10.91
CA SER A 65 3.92 -0.14 11.45
C SER A 65 4.29 1.24 12.01
N SER A 66 5.16 1.27 13.00
CA SER A 66 5.82 2.50 13.42
C SER A 66 6.91 2.85 12.41
N ALA A 67 6.73 3.96 11.69
CA ALA A 67 7.68 4.44 10.68
C ALA A 67 9.16 4.43 11.10
N PRO A 68 9.57 4.91 12.31
CA PRO A 68 10.99 4.89 12.70
C PRO A 68 11.57 3.48 12.85
N THR A 69 10.73 2.45 12.96
CA THR A 69 11.18 1.06 13.06
C THR A 69 11.32 0.37 11.70
N VAL A 70 10.93 1.01 10.60
CA VAL A 70 11.04 0.47 9.25
C VAL A 70 12.09 1.25 8.47
N PRO A 71 13.35 0.77 8.40
CA PRO A 71 14.39 1.45 7.64
C PRO A 71 14.12 1.38 6.13
N GLU A 72 14.64 2.34 5.35
CA GLU A 72 14.45 2.31 3.89
C GLU A 72 15.03 1.05 3.23
N SER A 73 16.04 0.41 3.84
CA SER A 73 16.61 -0.87 3.38
C SER A 73 15.60 -2.03 3.41
N ASP A 74 14.54 -1.91 4.21
CA ASP A 74 13.47 -2.91 4.29
C ASP A 74 12.35 -2.64 3.28
N LEU A 75 12.38 -1.51 2.58
CA LEU A 75 11.41 -1.17 1.54
C LEU A 75 11.91 -1.64 0.18
N ILE A 76 11.36 -2.75 -0.29
CA ILE A 76 11.77 -3.37 -1.55
C ILE A 76 10.83 -2.93 -2.67
N PRO A 77 11.30 -2.18 -3.68
CA PRO A 77 10.45 -1.77 -4.80
C PRO A 77 10.00 -2.98 -5.60
N VAL A 78 8.71 -3.03 -5.91
CA VAL A 78 8.09 -4.09 -6.72
C VAL A 78 7.18 -3.47 -7.78
N SER A 79 7.16 -4.09 -8.95
CA SER A 79 6.31 -3.66 -10.07
C SER A 79 4.96 -4.36 -9.99
N LEU A 80 3.89 -3.60 -10.18
CA LEU A 80 2.53 -4.08 -10.33
C LEU A 80 2.16 -4.00 -11.80
N ILE A 81 2.21 -5.12 -12.51
CA ILE A 81 1.99 -5.15 -13.95
C ILE A 81 0.51 -5.47 -14.19
N TYR A 82 -0.20 -4.55 -14.82
CA TYR A 82 -1.56 -4.68 -15.31
C TYR A 82 -1.54 -4.82 -16.84
N PRO A 83 -2.61 -5.32 -17.49
CA PRO A 83 -2.65 -5.47 -18.94
C PRO A 83 -2.37 -4.19 -19.72
N ASP A 84 -2.77 -3.04 -19.17
CA ASP A 84 -2.72 -1.72 -19.79
C ASP A 84 -1.64 -0.80 -19.20
N ARG A 85 -1.04 -1.15 -18.05
CA ARG A 85 -0.04 -0.30 -17.38
C ARG A 85 0.88 -1.07 -16.44
N THR A 86 2.07 -0.54 -16.20
CA THR A 86 2.93 -1.00 -15.09
C THR A 86 2.94 0.05 -13.98
N GLY A 87 2.34 -0.27 -12.84
CA GLY A 87 2.50 0.46 -11.59
C GLY A 87 3.74 0.02 -10.81
N LYS A 88 4.09 0.77 -9.77
CA LYS A 88 5.09 0.38 -8.78
C LYS A 88 4.54 0.56 -7.37
N THR A 89 5.05 -0.24 -6.44
CA THR A 89 4.82 -0.11 -5.00
C THR A 89 6.06 -0.58 -4.24
N TYR A 90 6.06 -0.46 -2.92
CA TYR A 90 7.02 -1.14 -2.07
C TYR A 90 6.35 -2.35 -1.42
N THR A 91 7.09 -3.45 -1.32
CA THR A 91 6.85 -4.49 -0.31
C THR A 91 7.83 -4.30 0.84
N VAL A 92 7.55 -4.93 1.98
CA VAL A 92 8.35 -4.78 3.20
C VAL A 92 9.07 -6.08 3.51
N ARG A 93 10.39 -6.01 3.69
CA ARG A 93 11.21 -7.13 4.17
C ARG A 93 10.81 -7.47 5.61
N PRO A 94 10.57 -8.74 5.96
CA PRO A 94 10.32 -9.14 7.33
C PRO A 94 11.49 -8.77 8.24
N ASN A 95 11.20 -8.13 9.37
CA ASN A 95 12.19 -7.74 10.35
C ASN A 95 11.53 -7.74 11.74
N PRO A 96 12.06 -8.49 12.73
CA PRO A 96 11.49 -8.55 14.07
C PRO A 96 11.53 -7.21 14.82
N ASP A 97 12.36 -6.26 14.40
CA ASP A 97 12.43 -4.93 15.01
C ASP A 97 11.28 -4.01 14.58
N HIS A 98 10.52 -4.37 13.53
CA HIS A 98 9.34 -3.63 13.10
C HIS A 98 8.29 -3.67 14.20
N LYS A 99 7.89 -2.50 14.72
CA LYS A 99 6.80 -2.40 15.70
C LYS A 99 5.49 -2.19 14.98
N TRP A 100 4.54 -3.08 15.20
CA TRP A 100 3.19 -3.04 14.62
C TRP A 100 2.15 -2.74 15.68
N TYR A 101 1.15 -1.95 15.30
CA TYR A 101 0.06 -1.54 16.17
C TYR A 101 -1.25 -1.69 15.42
N PHE A 102 -2.29 -2.10 16.13
CA PHE A 102 -3.64 -2.15 15.58
C PHE A 102 -4.62 -1.67 16.64
N LYS A 103 -5.84 -1.33 16.21
CA LYS A 103 -6.92 -0.98 17.11
C LYS A 103 -7.86 -2.16 17.24
N TYR A 104 -7.96 -2.71 18.44
CA TYR A 104 -8.90 -3.78 18.74
C TYR A 104 -10.35 -3.30 18.55
N ALA A 105 -11.20 -4.15 17.97
CA ALA A 105 -12.63 -3.88 17.74
C ALA A 105 -12.91 -2.53 17.07
N GLN A 106 -12.05 -2.11 16.13
CA GLN A 106 -12.13 -0.79 15.50
C GLN A 106 -13.49 -0.56 14.83
N ARG A 107 -14.15 0.55 15.17
CA ARG A 107 -15.52 0.84 14.75
C ARG A 107 -15.60 1.75 13.52
N PRO A 108 -16.75 1.81 12.83
CA PRO A 108 -16.94 2.66 11.64
C PRO A 108 -16.79 4.17 11.87
N ASP A 109 -16.94 4.64 13.11
CA ASP A 109 -16.72 6.02 13.54
C ASP A 109 -15.25 6.34 13.84
N GLU A 110 -14.35 5.38 13.64
CA GLU A 110 -12.92 5.50 13.95
C GLU A 110 -12.05 5.34 12.70
N PRO A 111 -12.17 6.22 11.69
CA PRO A 111 -11.38 6.12 10.46
C PRO A 111 -9.89 6.34 10.75
N LEU A 112 -9.04 5.67 9.97
CA LEU A 112 -7.59 5.85 9.99
C LEU A 112 -7.15 6.66 8.78
N PHE A 113 -6.21 7.56 9.02
CA PHE A 113 -5.43 8.21 7.98
C PHE A 113 -4.07 7.52 7.91
N ILE A 114 -3.78 6.89 6.77
CA ILE A 114 -2.57 6.12 6.55
C ILE A 114 -1.65 6.91 5.65
N LYS A 115 -0.52 7.37 6.20
CA LYS A 115 0.49 8.07 5.43
C LYS A 115 1.32 7.07 4.60
N CYS A 116 0.96 6.93 3.33
CA CYS A 116 1.67 6.05 2.41
C CYS A 116 2.95 6.69 1.84
N PHE A 117 2.96 8.02 1.70
CA PHE A 117 4.12 8.77 1.22
C PHE A 117 4.12 10.23 1.70
N ASP A 118 5.32 10.79 1.89
CA ASP A 118 5.59 12.22 2.05
C ASP A 118 6.85 12.57 1.26
N SER A 119 6.80 13.62 0.44
CA SER A 119 7.94 14.03 -0.38
C SER A 119 9.04 14.69 0.45
N LEU A 120 8.75 15.22 1.64
CA LEU A 120 9.77 15.81 2.52
C LEU A 120 10.71 14.77 3.13
N VAL A 121 11.97 15.18 3.31
CA VAL A 121 13.07 14.36 3.85
C VAL A 121 13.75 15.09 5.03
N ASP A 122 12.98 15.33 6.08
CA ASP A 122 13.40 16.12 7.26
C ASP A 122 13.27 15.35 8.58
N GLY A 123 13.39 14.02 8.49
CA GLY A 123 13.28 13.11 9.64
C GLY A 123 11.85 12.72 10.01
N ARG A 124 10.81 13.31 9.40
CA ARG A 124 9.43 12.89 9.62
C ARG A 124 9.16 11.49 9.07
N ALA A 125 8.12 10.84 9.59
CA ALA A 125 7.58 9.62 9.00
C ALA A 125 7.12 9.89 7.55
N ARG A 126 7.76 9.23 6.59
CA ARG A 126 7.46 9.34 5.16
C ARG A 126 6.54 8.24 4.65
N ARG A 127 6.70 7.02 5.16
CA ARG A 127 5.95 5.84 4.71
C ARG A 127 5.56 5.01 5.92
N VAL A 128 4.30 4.59 5.97
CA VAL A 128 3.75 3.75 7.02
C VAL A 128 3.21 2.47 6.37
N PRO A 129 4.01 1.40 6.33
CA PRO A 129 3.49 0.08 5.99
C PRO A 129 2.28 -0.30 6.83
N HIS A 130 1.32 -0.92 6.17
CA HIS A 130 0.11 -1.46 6.78
C HIS A 130 -0.22 -2.81 6.16
N SER A 131 -0.78 -3.70 6.95
CA SER A 131 -1.20 -5.04 6.51
C SER A 131 -2.34 -5.54 7.39
N ALA A 132 -3.14 -6.45 6.84
CA ALA A 132 -3.96 -7.31 7.70
C ALA A 132 -3.06 -8.33 8.41
N PHE A 133 -3.50 -8.83 9.56
CA PHE A 133 -2.92 -10.00 10.21
C PHE A 133 -4.04 -10.90 10.75
N GLU A 134 -3.76 -12.19 10.89
CA GLU A 134 -4.69 -13.15 11.47
C GLU A 134 -4.67 -13.05 13.00
N ASP A 135 -5.85 -12.82 13.58
CA ASP A 135 -6.06 -12.85 15.02
C ASP A 135 -6.65 -14.21 15.40
N GLY A 136 -5.88 -15.02 16.14
CA GLY A 136 -6.25 -16.38 16.51
C GLY A 136 -7.54 -16.46 17.32
N ASP A 137 -7.85 -15.43 18.12
CA ASP A 137 -9.08 -15.37 18.93
C ASP A 137 -10.34 -15.10 18.08
N HIS A 138 -10.15 -14.65 16.83
CA HIS A 138 -11.21 -14.20 15.93
C HIS A 138 -11.15 -14.81 14.52
N ALA A 139 -10.33 -15.86 14.33
CA ALA A 139 -10.07 -16.47 13.02
C ALA A 139 -11.34 -17.03 12.35
N GLU A 140 -12.29 -17.56 13.13
CA GLU A 140 -13.57 -18.09 12.63
C GLU A 140 -14.68 -17.01 12.51
N GLY A 141 -14.37 -15.76 12.86
CA GLY A 141 -15.32 -14.66 12.80
C GLY A 141 -15.75 -14.27 11.39
N ASN A 142 -16.74 -13.39 11.31
CA ASN A 142 -17.15 -12.79 10.04
C ASN A 142 -15.98 -12.04 9.38
N THR A 143 -15.85 -12.17 8.07
CA THR A 143 -14.82 -11.46 7.30
C THR A 143 -14.92 -9.95 7.48
N ARG A 144 -13.75 -9.29 7.47
CA ARG A 144 -13.61 -7.84 7.55
C ARG A 144 -14.28 -7.16 6.37
N GLU A 145 -15.00 -6.09 6.64
CA GLU A 145 -15.56 -5.19 5.63
C GLU A 145 -15.10 -3.76 5.91
N SER A 146 -14.45 -3.15 4.93
CA SER A 146 -13.86 -1.82 5.06
C SER A 146 -13.74 -1.14 3.70
N ILE A 147 -13.69 0.19 3.71
CA ILE A 147 -13.44 1.02 2.53
C ILE A 147 -12.07 1.68 2.69
N GLU A 148 -11.29 1.68 1.62
CA GLU A 148 -10.05 2.44 1.51
C GLU A 148 -10.14 3.40 0.33
N VAL A 149 -9.87 4.68 0.59
CA VAL A 149 -9.78 5.72 -0.43
C VAL A 149 -8.36 6.27 -0.42
N ARG A 150 -7.70 6.30 -1.58
CA ARG A 150 -6.35 6.84 -1.73
C ARG A 150 -6.40 8.25 -2.29
N THR A 151 -5.64 9.16 -1.69
CA THR A 151 -5.60 10.57 -2.06
C THR A 151 -4.18 11.03 -2.37
N LEU A 152 -4.06 11.93 -3.35
CA LEU A 152 -2.87 12.77 -3.54
C LEU A 152 -3.15 14.12 -2.88
N VAL A 153 -2.25 14.55 -2.00
CA VAL A 153 -2.38 15.80 -1.23
C VAL A 153 -1.19 16.69 -1.56
N PHE A 154 -1.42 17.90 -2.04
CA PHE A 154 -0.38 18.88 -2.40
C PHE A 154 -0.44 20.10 -1.48
N TYR A 155 0.69 20.75 -1.27
CA TYR A 155 0.84 21.89 -0.36
C TYR A 155 1.52 23.08 -1.08
N ASP A 156 1.05 24.31 -0.82
CA ASP A 156 1.48 25.52 -1.54
C ASP A 156 2.47 26.43 -0.79
N TYR A 157 3.01 25.98 0.36
CA TYR A 157 3.92 26.75 1.21
C TYR A 157 5.37 26.26 1.15
#